data_AF-A0A2V9W123-F1
#
_entry.id   AF-A0A2V9W123-F1
#
_cell.length_a   1.000
_cell.length_b   1.000
_cell.length_c   1.000
_cell.angle_alpha   90.00
_cell.angle_beta   90.00
_cell.angle_gamma   90.00
#
_symmetry.space_group_name_H-M   'P 1'
#
loop_
_entity.id
_entity.type
_entity.pdbx_description
1 polymer ?
#
loop_
_entity_poly.entity_id
_entity_poly.type
_entity_poly.pdbx_seq_one_letter_code
_entity_poly.pdbx_strand_id
1 'polypeptide(L)'
;SFERESLAASALDHPNICKVYEIGAADGRHFVAMELLEGESLRAKISGQPVQLESVLELAIQIASALAAAHGKGIIHRDIRPGN
;
A
#
# COMPACT_ATOMS: atom_id res chain seq x y z
N SER A 1 -13.07 -0.22 -14.49
CA SER A 1 -13.44 -1.43 -13.75
C SER A 1 -12.37 -1.69 -12.70
N PHE A 2 -12.70 -2.47 -11.68
CA PHE A 2 -11.77 -2.92 -10.63
C PHE A 2 -10.44 -3.46 -11.21
N GLU A 3 -10.51 -4.24 -12.28
CA GLU A 3 -9.33 -4.79 -12.98
C GLU A 3 -8.42 -3.73 -13.60
N ARG A 4 -8.98 -2.61 -14.09
CA ARG A 4 -8.19 -1.51 -14.69
C ARG A 4 -7.42 -0.71 -13.63
N GLU A 5 -8.03 -0.44 -12.48
CA GLU A 5 -7.35 0.17 -11.33
C GLU A 5 -6.29 -0.78 -10.75
N SER A 6 -6.60 -2.08 -10.74
CA SER A 6 -5.72 -3.17 -10.29
C SER A 6 -4.45 -3.32 -11.12
N LEU A 7 -4.56 -3.33 -12.46
CA LEU A 7 -3.40 -3.35 -13.36
C LEU A 7 -2.55 -2.07 -13.28
N ALA A 8 -3.18 -0.92 -13.00
CA ALA A 8 -2.45 0.32 -12.79
C ALA A 8 -1.65 0.23 -11.48
N ALA A 9 -2.23 -0.32 -10.42
CA ALA A 9 -1.56 -0.55 -9.14
C ALA A 9 -0.38 -1.54 -9.26
N SER A 10 -0.50 -2.61 -10.04
CA SER A 10 0.61 -3.55 -10.29
C SER A 10 1.77 -2.95 -11.08
N ALA A 11 1.53 -1.86 -11.81
CA ALA A 11 2.58 -1.13 -12.50
C ALA A 11 3.35 -0.18 -11.57
N LEU A 12 2.90 0.05 -10.33
CA LEU A 12 3.62 0.88 -9.37
C LEU A 12 4.85 0.12 -8.85
N ASP A 13 6.01 0.72 -9.07
CA ASP A 13 7.31 0.20 -8.63
C ASP A 13 7.93 1.29 -7.77
N HIS A 14 7.75 1.18 -6.45
CA HIS A 14 8.18 2.17 -5.47
C HIS A 14 8.51 1.46 -4.15
N PRO A 15 9.61 1.80 -3.45
CA PRO A 15 10.04 1.09 -2.23
C PRO A 15 9.03 1.15 -1.06
N ASN A 16 8.07 2.07 -1.11
CA ASN A 16 7.00 2.21 -0.12
C ASN A 16 5.62 1.80 -0.67
N ILE A 17 5.57 1.00 -1.73
CA ILE A 17 4.34 0.42 -2.29
C ILE A 17 4.57 -1.08 -2.46
N CYS A 18 3.71 -1.89 -1.83
CA CYS A 18 3.78 -3.34 -1.98
C CYS A 18 3.56 -3.74 -3.45
N LYS A 19 4.46 -4.56 -3.99
CA LYS A 19 4.36 -4.97 -5.39
C LYS A 19 3.22 -5.96 -5.56
N VAL A 20 2.28 -5.62 -6.44
CA VAL A 20 1.20 -6.54 -6.86
C VAL A 20 1.68 -7.32 -8.07
N TYR A 21 1.68 -8.64 -7.98
CA TYR A 21 2.05 -9.53 -9.09
C TYR A 21 0.87 -9.84 -10.01
N GLU A 22 -0.30 -10.12 -9.43
CA GLU A 22 -1.48 -10.55 -10.17
C GLU A 22 -2.76 -10.14 -9.47
N ILE A 23 -3.76 -9.75 -10.26
CA ILE A 23 -5.13 -9.54 -9.80
C ILE A 23 -6.05 -10.29 -10.75
N GLY A 24 -6.90 -11.14 -10.20
CA GLY A 24 -7.72 -12.03 -11.01
C GLY A 24 -8.97 -12.53 -10.29
N ALA A 25 -9.59 -13.54 -10.89
CA ALA A 25 -10.72 -14.25 -10.30
C ALA A 25 -10.54 -15.76 -10.51
N ALA A 26 -10.77 -16.54 -9.45
CA ALA A 26 -10.77 -18.00 -9.47
C ALA A 26 -11.99 -18.49 -8.69
N ASP A 27 -12.72 -19.46 -9.24
CA ASP A 27 -13.91 -20.06 -8.62
C ASP A 27 -14.94 -19.04 -8.13
N GLY A 28 -15.13 -17.97 -8.92
CA GLY A 28 -16.06 -16.87 -8.59
C GLY A 28 -15.59 -15.95 -7.46
N ARG A 29 -14.34 -16.06 -7.01
CA ARG A 29 -13.73 -15.19 -5.99
C ARG A 29 -12.61 -14.35 -6.58
N HIS A 30 -12.60 -13.07 -6.28
CA HIS A 30 -11.50 -12.18 -6.63
C HIS A 30 -10.29 -12.43 -5.72
N PHE A 31 -9.09 -12.38 -6.28
CA PHE A 31 -7.85 -12.48 -5.52
C PHE A 31 -6.83 -11.44 -5.98
N VAL A 32 -5.89 -11.14 -5.08
CA VAL A 32 -4.72 -10.29 -5.33
C VAL A 32 -3.50 -11.05 -4.81
N ALA A 33 -2.56 -11.35 -5.71
CA ALA A 33 -1.25 -11.87 -5.35
C ALA A 33 -0.26 -10.70 -5.28
N MET A 34 0.42 -10.55 -4.14
CA MET A 34 1.34 -9.44 -3.86
C MET A 34 2.58 -9.93 -3.11
N GLU A 35 3.58 -9.06 -3.04
CA GLU A 35 4.79 -9.27 -2.25
C GLU A 35 4.47 -9.57 -0.79
N LEU A 36 5.16 -10.55 -0.22
CA LEU A 36 5.07 -10.86 1.20
C LEU A 36 5.99 -9.89 1.96
N LEU A 37 5.40 -8.93 2.67
CA LEU A 37 6.14 -8.06 3.56
C LEU A 37 6.40 -8.78 4.89
N GLU A 38 7.68 -9.06 5.16
CA GLU A 38 8.11 -9.60 6.44
C GLU A 38 8.27 -8.46 7.47
N GLY A 39 7.74 -8.66 8.68
CA GLY A 39 7.82 -7.69 9.77
C GLY A 39 6.48 -7.41 10.44
N GLU A 40 6.43 -6.37 11.26
CA GLU A 40 5.22 -5.96 11.97
C GLU A 40 4.51 -4.83 11.22
N SER A 41 3.17 -4.91 11.15
CA SER A 41 2.35 -3.80 10.66
C SER A 41 2.57 -2.54 11.50
N LEU A 42 2.41 -1.37 10.90
CA LEU A 42 2.49 -0.11 11.63
C LEU A 42 1.47 -0.06 12.78
N ARG A 43 0.29 -0.64 12.59
CA ARG A 43 -0.70 -0.82 13.66
C ARG A 43 -0.16 -1.59 14.87
N ALA A 44 0.54 -2.70 14.64
CA ALA A 44 1.16 -3.49 15.70
C ALA A 44 2.29 -2.71 16.38
N LYS A 45 3.13 -2.03 15.59
CA LYS A 45 4.24 -1.22 16.09
C LYS A 45 3.79 -0.06 16.98
N ILE A 46 2.66 0.56 16.66
CA ILE A 46 2.12 1.68 17.44
C ILE A 46 1.33 1.18 18.65
N SER A 47 0.57 0.08 18.55
CA SER A 47 -0.20 -0.54 19.65
C SER A 47 -0.98 0.45 20.56
N GLY A 48 -1.41 1.59 20.01
CA GLY A 48 -2.09 2.66 20.77
C GLY A 48 -1.18 3.51 21.67
N GLN A 49 0.14 3.33 21.62
CA GLN A 49 1.12 4.13 22.33
C GLN A 49 1.50 5.40 21.54
N PRO A 50 1.90 6.48 22.22
CA PRO A 50 2.46 7.66 21.56
C PRO A 50 3.70 7.28 20.75
N VAL A 51 3.74 7.74 19.51
CA VAL A 51 4.90 7.57 18.61
C VAL A 51 5.76 8.81 18.71
N GLN A 52 7.08 8.66 18.71
CA GLN A 52 8.01 9.80 18.65
C GLN A 52 7.76 10.61 17.38
N LEU A 53 7.86 11.94 17.48
CA LEU A 53 7.57 12.85 16.37
C LEU A 53 8.44 12.53 15.15
N GLU A 54 9.70 12.20 15.38
CA GLU A 54 10.68 11.81 14.37
C GLU A 54 10.17 10.60 13.56
N SER A 55 9.71 9.55 14.23
CA SER A 55 9.15 8.37 13.57
C SER A 55 7.85 8.68 12.82
N VAL A 56 7.02 9.59 13.32
CA VAL A 56 5.81 10.04 12.62
C VAL A 56 6.18 10.78 11.32
N LEU A 57 7.20 11.65 11.37
CA LEU A 57 7.66 12.39 10.21
C LEU A 57 8.27 11.46 9.15
N GLU A 58 9.08 10.48 9.56
CA GLU A 58 9.63 9.46 8.66
C GLU A 58 8.52 8.68 7.94
N LEU A 59 7.50 8.23 8.67
CA LEU A 59 6.34 7.55 8.09
C LEU A 59 5.55 8.45 7.15
N ALA A 60 5.33 9.71 7.53
CA ALA A 60 4.59 10.67 6.71
C ALA A 60 5.31 10.93 5.37
N ILE A 61 6.65 11.04 5.38
CA ILE A 61 7.46 11.21 4.17
C ILE A 61 7.32 9.98 3.26
N GLN A 62 7.42 8.77 3.83
CA GLN A 62 7.29 7.52 3.06
C GLN A 62 5.90 7.38 2.43
N ILE A 63 4.84 7.66 3.19
CA ILE A 63 3.45 7.63 2.72
C ILE A 63 3.23 8.68 1.61
N ALA A 64 3.74 9.90 1.80
CA ALA A 64 3.62 10.96 0.80
C ALA A 64 4.35 10.61 -0.51
N SER A 65 5.53 10.00 -0.43
CA SER A 65 6.28 9.52 -1.60
C SER A 65 5.52 8.44 -2.37
N ALA A 66 4.95 7.45 -1.65
CA ALA A 66 4.11 6.41 -2.24
C ALA A 66 2.87 7.00 -2.94
N LEU A 67 2.20 7.95 -2.29
CA LEU A 67 1.03 8.61 -2.89
C LEU A 67 1.38 9.44 -4.12
N ALA A 68 2.52 10.14 -4.10
CA ALA A 68 2.99 10.87 -5.26
C ALA A 68 3.25 9.95 -6.46
N ALA A 69 3.89 8.79 -6.22
CA ALA A 69 4.11 7.79 -7.25
C ALA A 69 2.79 7.20 -7.79
N ALA A 70 1.82 6.90 -6.92
CA ALA A 70 0.49 6.42 -7.29
C ALA A 70 -0.29 7.45 -8.13
N HIS A 71 -0.34 8.70 -7.66
CA HIS A 71 -1.03 9.78 -8.34
C HIS A 71 -0.40 10.11 -9.69
N GLY A 72 0.93 10.01 -9.83
CA GLY A 72 1.63 10.16 -11.11
C GLY A 72 1.18 9.16 -12.17
N LYS A 73 0.60 8.02 -11.78
CA LYS A 73 0.01 7.01 -12.68
C LYS A 73 -1.53 7.06 -12.73
N GLY A 74 -2.15 8.10 -12.14
CA GLY A 74 -3.59 8.30 -12.10
C GLY A 74 -4.33 7.36 -11.13
N ILE A 75 -3.62 6.76 -10.17
CA ILE A 75 -4.18 5.81 -9.21
C ILE A 75 -4.46 6.54 -7.90
N ILE A 76 -5.66 6.37 -7.36
CA ILE A 76 -6.07 6.94 -6.07
C ILE A 76 -6.32 5.77 -5.09
N HIS A 77 -5.55 5.68 -4.00
CA HIS A 77 -5.59 4.54 -3.06
C HIS A 77 -6.93 4.40 -2.31
N ARG A 78 -7.61 5.53 -2.01
CA ARG A 78 -8.95 5.62 -1.37
C ARG A 78 -9.14 4.99 0.02
N ASP A 79 -8.22 4.18 0.53
CA ASP A 79 -8.28 3.56 1.87
C ASP A 79 -6.91 3.51 2.55
N ILE A 80 -6.37 4.67 2.93
CA ILE A 80 -5.10 4.78 3.66
C ILE A 80 -5.38 4.71 5.15
N ARG A 81 -4.88 3.66 5.80
CA ARG A 81 -5.00 3.43 7.25
C ARG A 81 -3.76 2.70 7.76
N PRO A 82 -3.42 2.72 9.06
CA PRO A 82 -2.19 2.10 9.58
C PRO A 82 -2.03 0.58 9.37
N GLY A 83 -3.05 -0.10 8.83
CA GLY A 83 -2.98 -1.50 8.42
C GLY A 83 -2.66 -1.71 6.94
N ASN A 84 -2.56 -0.64 6.15
CA ASN A 84 -2.35 -0.62 4.71
C ASN A 84 -1.11 0.22 4.36
#